data_AF-A0A2M9XFQ4-F1
#
_entry.id   AF-A0A2M9XFQ4-F1
#
_cell.length_a   1.000
_cell.length_b   1.000
_cell.length_c   1.000
_cell.angle_alpha   90.00
_cell.angle_beta   90.00
_cell.angle_gamma   90.00
#
_symmetry.space_group_name_H-M   'P 1'
#
loop_
_entity.id
_entity.type
_entity.pdbx_description
1 polymer ?
#
loop_
_entity_poly.entity_id
_entity_poly.type
_entity_poly.pdbx_seq_one_letter_code
_entity_poly.pdbx_strand_id
1 'polypeptide(L)'
;MIARLYSELFGGEVQVSSPGHAELLFSENQRVIFSKETEECPVSPGTLVWKISKTRVPAFETKLLGAGFEKELTTSKYSSYLDRWKNRIWLYW
;
A
#
# COMPACT_ATOMS: atom_id res chain seq x y z
N MET A 1 7.85 -4.65 -9.61
CA MET A 1 7.94 -5.32 -8.29
C MET A 1 6.93 -4.76 -7.28
N ILE A 2 6.82 -3.43 -7.09
CA ILE A 2 5.85 -2.81 -6.17
C ILE A 2 4.40 -3.01 -6.62
N ALA A 3 4.11 -2.77 -7.91
CA ALA A 3 2.75 -2.88 -8.46
C ALA A 3 2.13 -4.26 -8.17
N ARG A 4 2.90 -5.33 -8.41
CA ARG A 4 2.46 -6.71 -8.12
C ARG A 4 2.21 -6.95 -6.64
N LEU A 5 3.10 -6.48 -5.77
CA LEU A 5 2.92 -6.59 -4.32
C LEU A 5 1.61 -5.93 -3.86
N TYR A 6 1.37 -4.69 -4.28
CA TYR A 6 0.13 -3.99 -3.90
C TYR A 6 -1.10 -4.58 -4.60
N SER A 7 -0.97 -5.10 -5.82
CA SER A 7 -2.03 -5.87 -6.50
C SER A 7 -2.39 -7.14 -5.72
N GLU A 8 -1.41 -7.92 -5.26
CA GLU A 8 -1.63 -9.14 -4.47
C GLU A 8 -2.20 -8.85 -3.07
N LEU A 9 -1.80 -7.73 -2.46
CA LEU A 9 -2.30 -7.32 -1.15
C LEU A 9 -3.75 -6.82 -1.22
N PHE A 10 -4.08 -6.01 -2.23
CA PHE A 10 -5.32 -5.23 -2.25
C PHE A 10 -6.30 -5.61 -3.35
N GLY A 11 -5.91 -6.46 -4.31
CA GLY A 11 -6.76 -6.97 -5.39
C GLY A 11 -6.95 -6.02 -6.57
N GLY A 12 -6.13 -4.97 -6.70
CA GLY A 12 -6.19 -4.05 -7.85
C GLY A 12 -5.49 -4.62 -9.09
N GLU A 13 -5.97 -4.27 -10.28
CA GLU A 13 -5.35 -4.63 -11.55
C GLU A 13 -4.17 -3.70 -11.86
N VAL A 14 -3.03 -4.27 -12.27
CA VAL A 14 -1.86 -3.50 -12.71
C VAL A 14 -2.12 -2.95 -14.10
N GLN A 15 -2.28 -1.64 -14.22
CA GLN A 15 -2.43 -0.96 -15.52
C GLN A 15 -1.07 -0.59 -16.10
N VAL A 16 -0.18 -0.06 -15.26
CA VAL A 16 1.18 0.36 -15.65
C VAL A 16 2.17 -0.13 -14.61
N SER A 17 3.34 -0.61 -15.05
CA SER A 17 4.43 -1.03 -14.17
C SER A 17 5.78 -0.80 -14.84
N SER A 18 6.44 0.30 -14.50
CA SER A 18 7.78 0.68 -14.94
C SER A 18 8.74 0.86 -13.75
N PRO A 19 10.05 1.05 -13.98
CA PRO A 19 11.02 1.23 -12.90
C PRO A 19 10.78 2.44 -11.98
N GLY A 20 10.11 3.47 -12.49
CA GLY A 20 9.83 4.73 -11.78
C GLY A 20 8.35 5.03 -11.54
N HIS A 21 7.45 4.22 -12.10
CA HIS A 21 6.01 4.49 -12.03
C HIS A 21 5.19 3.20 -12.05
N ALA A 22 4.12 3.14 -11.27
CA ALA A 22 3.16 2.05 -11.30
C ALA A 22 1.74 2.52 -10.98
N GLU A 23 0.77 1.88 -11.61
CA GLU A 23 -0.64 2.21 -11.45
C GLU A 23 -1.46 0.95 -11.15
N LEU A 24 -2.28 1.03 -10.12
CA LEU A 24 -3.25 0.00 -9.74
C LEU A 24 -4.67 0.53 -9.85
N LEU A 25 -5.51 -0.14 -10.63
CA LEU A 25 -6.92 0.16 -10.78
C LEU A 25 -7.76 -0.80 -9.94
N PHE A 26 -8.60 -0.26 -9.07
CA PHE A 26 -9.53 -1.04 -8.23
C PHE A 26 -10.95 -1.03 -8.78
N SER A 27 -11.35 0.12 -9.35
CA SER A 27 -12.58 0.33 -10.10
C SER A 27 -12.37 1.51 -11.04
N GLU A 28 -13.31 1.80 -11.95
CA GLU A 28 -13.16 2.82 -12.99
C GLU A 28 -12.63 4.18 -12.47
N ASN A 29 -13.02 4.56 -11.25
CA ASN A 29 -12.65 5.84 -10.63
C ASN A 29 -11.73 5.71 -9.41
N GLN A 30 -11.20 4.52 -9.12
CA GLN A 30 -10.32 4.30 -7.97
C GLN A 30 -8.98 3.75 -8.43
N ARG A 31 -7.96 4.60 -8.34
CA ARG A 31 -6.59 4.27 -8.74
C ARG A 31 -5.61 4.62 -7.63
N VAL A 32 -4.59 3.79 -7.47
CA VAL A 32 -3.40 4.14 -6.70
C VAL A 32 -2.22 4.26 -7.65
N ILE A 33 -1.49 5.36 -7.52
CA ILE A 33 -0.32 5.67 -8.33
C ILE A 33 0.90 5.65 -7.42
N PHE A 34 1.93 4.91 -7.82
CA PHE A 34 3.23 4.89 -7.19
C PHE A 34 4.23 5.52 -8.15
N SER A 35 4.84 6.62 -7.76
CA SER A 35 5.90 7.27 -8.52
C SER A 35 7.17 7.32 -7.68
N LYS A 36 8.33 7.20 -8.32
CA LYS A 36 9.61 7.56 -7.70
C LYS A 36 9.86 9.04 -7.86
N GLU A 37 10.54 9.61 -6.87
CA GLU A 37 11.01 10.98 -6.96
C GLU A 37 11.97 11.15 -8.14
N THR A 38 11.75 12.21 -8.90
CA THR A 38 12.61 12.69 -9.97
C THR A 38 12.70 14.20 -9.86
N GLU A 39 13.72 14.82 -10.46
CA GLU A 39 13.86 16.29 -10.46
C GLU A 39 12.61 17.00 -11.03
N GLU A 40 11.91 16.35 -11.96
CA GLU A 40 10.71 16.86 -12.63
C GLU A 40 9.39 16.45 -11.92
N CYS A 41 9.46 15.53 -10.96
CA CYS A 41 8.29 15.02 -10.21
C CYS A 41 8.66 14.80 -8.74
N PRO A 42 8.54 15.84 -7.89
CA PRO A 42 8.73 15.70 -6.46
C PRO A 42 7.56 14.89 -5.90
N VAL A 43 7.86 13.75 -5.29
CA VAL A 43 6.86 12.90 -4.64
C VAL A 43 7.26 12.67 -3.19
N SER A 44 6.28 12.75 -2.30
CA SER A 44 6.46 12.48 -0.88
C SER A 44 5.77 11.17 -0.49
N PRO A 45 6.17 10.56 0.64
CA PRO A 45 5.51 9.36 1.12
C PRO A 45 4.02 9.60 1.39
N GLY A 46 3.18 8.70 0.85
CA GLY A 46 1.72 8.78 0.97
C GLY A 46 1.16 7.92 2.10
N THR A 47 -0.16 8.04 2.33
CA THR A 47 -0.91 7.11 3.20
C THR A 47 -2.07 6.50 2.41
N LEU A 48 -2.11 5.17 2.33
CA LEU A 48 -3.24 4.40 1.81
C LEU A 48 -4.08 3.90 2.97
N VAL A 49 -5.39 4.11 2.91
CA VAL A 49 -6.31 3.77 4.00
C VAL A 49 -7.25 2.66 3.52
N TRP A 50 -7.31 1.56 4.26
CA TRP A 50 -8.10 0.38 3.91
C TRP A 50 -9.04 -0.03 5.04
N LYS A 51 -10.33 -0.17 4.71
CA LYS A 51 -11.30 -0.78 5.63
C LYS A 51 -11.10 -2.28 5.62
N ILE A 52 -10.98 -2.89 6.80
CA ILE A 52 -10.85 -4.33 6.92
C ILE A 52 -11.61 -4.82 8.16
N SER A 53 -12.14 -6.05 8.09
CA SER A 53 -12.64 -6.70 9.30
C SER A 53 -11.49 -6.94 10.27
N LYS A 54 -11.66 -6.60 11.56
CA LYS A 54 -10.67 -6.86 12.61
C LYS A 54 -10.18 -8.31 12.62
N THR A 55 -11.05 -9.28 12.30
CA THR A 55 -10.70 -10.71 12.23
C THR A 55 -9.75 -11.06 11.09
N ARG A 56 -9.66 -10.23 10.04
CA ARG A 56 -8.74 -10.42 8.91
C ARG A 56 -7.40 -9.72 9.09
N VAL A 57 -7.28 -8.83 10.08
CA VAL A 57 -6.04 -8.06 10.35
C VAL A 57 -4.83 -8.97 10.56
N PRO A 58 -4.89 -10.07 11.35
CA PRO A 58 -3.70 -10.92 11.56
C PRO A 58 -3.18 -11.53 10.25
N ALA A 59 -4.08 -12.04 9.40
CA ALA A 59 -3.70 -12.62 8.11
C ALA A 59 -3.10 -11.57 7.15
N PHE A 60 -3.65 -10.35 7.17
CA PHE A 60 -3.13 -9.25 6.35
C PHE A 60 -1.78 -8.75 6.88
N GLU A 61 -1.63 -8.64 8.19
CA GLU A 61 -0.38 -8.29 8.85
C GLU A 61 0.74 -9.26 8.49
N THR A 62 0.49 -10.57 8.53
CA THR A 62 1.48 -11.58 8.10
C THR A 62 1.96 -11.34 6.67
N LYS A 63 1.05 -10.98 5.74
CA LYS A 63 1.42 -10.66 4.35
C LYS A 63 2.27 -9.38 4.27
N LEU A 64 1.90 -8.34 5.00
CA LEU A 64 2.64 -7.07 5.03
C LEU A 64 4.06 -7.27 5.58
N LEU A 65 4.19 -7.93 6.73
CA LEU A 65 5.49 -8.21 7.35
C LEU A 65 6.35 -9.11 6.44
N GLY A 66 5.75 -10.14 5.83
CA GLY A 66 6.44 -11.01 4.87
C GLY A 66 6.91 -10.28 3.60
N ALA A 67 6.25 -9.18 3.25
CA ALA A 67 6.63 -8.30 2.15
C ALA A 67 7.66 -7.21 2.55
N GLY A 68 8.11 -7.21 3.80
CA GLY A 68 9.11 -6.27 4.32
C GLY A 68 8.53 -4.93 4.78
N PHE A 69 7.22 -4.85 5.03
CA PHE A 69 6.66 -3.70 5.75
C PHE A 69 7.00 -3.78 7.23
N GLU A 70 7.18 -2.61 7.84
CA GLU A 70 7.41 -2.46 9.27
C GLU A 70 6.11 -2.02 9.93
N LYS A 71 5.73 -2.68 11.03
CA LYS A 71 4.60 -2.25 11.85
C LYS A 71 4.97 -0.95 12.58
N GLU A 72 4.18 0.09 12.35
CA GLU A 72 4.40 1.42 12.96
C GLU A 72 3.63 1.53 14.28
N LEU A 73 2.31 1.32 14.25
CA LEU A 73 1.45 1.48 15.41
C LEU A 73 0.26 0.51 15.37
N THR A 74 -0.28 0.17 16.53
CA THR A 74 -1.58 -0.48 16.66
C THR A 74 -2.38 0.14 17.79
N THR A 75 -3.65 0.39 17.50
CA THR A 75 -4.62 0.98 18.42
C THR A 75 -5.85 0.07 18.53
N SER A 76 -6.86 0.52 19.28
CA SER A 76 -8.16 -0.18 19.33
C SER A 76 -8.96 -0.12 18.03
N LYS A 77 -8.61 0.79 17.09
CA LYS A 77 -9.36 1.08 15.86
C LYS A 77 -8.59 0.83 14.57
N TYR A 78 -7.26 0.72 14.64
CA TYR A 78 -6.43 0.54 13.45
C TYR A 78 -5.05 -0.03 13.75
N SER A 79 -4.39 -0.51 12.71
CA SER A 79 -2.95 -0.71 12.67
C SER A 79 -2.35 -0.01 11.45
N SER A 80 -1.13 0.51 11.61
CA SER A 80 -0.38 1.16 10.53
C SER A 80 0.95 0.48 10.28
N TYR A 81 1.37 0.48 9.02
CA TYR A 81 2.59 -0.17 8.55
C TYR A 81 3.28 0.74 7.53
N LEU A 82 4.60 0.72 7.52
CA LEU A 82 5.43 1.51 6.61
C LEU A 82 6.16 0.58 5.64
N ASP A 83 6.20 0.93 4.36
CA ASP A 83 7.16 0.32 3.44
C ASP A 83 8.56 0.95 3.60
N ARG A 84 9.53 0.43 2.82
CA ARG A 84 10.90 0.94 2.79
C ARG A 84 11.06 2.40 2.34
N TRP A 85 10.03 2.97 1.69
CA TRP A 85 9.97 4.37 1.27
C TRP A 85 9.12 5.23 2.21
N LYS A 86 8.71 4.66 3.36
CA LYS A 86 7.88 5.31 4.36
C LYS A 86 6.46 5.65 3.87
N ASN A 87 5.99 5.02 2.80
CA ASN A 87 4.55 5.04 2.50
C ASN A 87 3.82 4.24 3.58
N ARG A 88 2.70 4.79 4.05
CA ARG A 88 1.91 4.19 5.11
C ARG A 88 0.72 3.42 4.54
N ILE A 89 0.49 2.23 5.06
CA ILE A 89 -0.78 1.51 4.94
C ILE A 89 -1.49 1.60 6.28
N TRP A 90 -2.73 2.07 6.26
CA TRP A 90 -3.58 2.22 7.42
C TRP A 90 -4.76 1.25 7.34
N LEU A 91 -4.72 0.17 8.12
CA LEU A 91 -5.81 -0.80 8.22
C LEU A 91 -6.76 -0.35 9.31
N TYR A 92 -7.96 0.11 8.95
CA TYR A 92 -8.99 0.56 9.89
C TYR A 92 -10.15 -0.44 9.96
N TRP A 93 -10.70 -0.64 11.16
CA TRP A 93 -11.82 -1.55 11.41
C TRP A 93 -12.93 -0.91 12.23
#